data_AF-A0A351RCY0-F1
#
_entry.id   AF-A0A351RCY0-F1
#
_cell.length_a   1.000
_cell.length_b   1.000
_cell.length_c   1.000
_cell.angle_alpha   90.00
_cell.angle_beta   90.00
_cell.angle_gamma   90.00
#
_symmetry.space_group_name_H-M   'P 1'
#
loop_
_entity.id
_entity.type
_entity.pdbx_description
1 polymer ?
#
loop_
_entity_poly.entity_id
_entity_poly.type
_entity_poly.pdbx_seq_one_letter_code
_entity_poly.pdbx_strand_id
1 'polypeptide(L)'
;MSNINSSELSTEIASKAWWHYGHMWLVVGGPLTVVVASFITLYFAIKVPDPVVDVDYYRKGIEINKTLEGRHDGLVPAIQGRNHAATGIKPNQP
;
A
#
# COMPACT_ATOMS: atom_id res chain seq x y z
N MET A 1 -50.60 53.45 -5.70
CA MET A 1 -50.64 51.97 -5.63
C MET A 1 -49.73 51.46 -6.73
N SER A 2 -48.52 50.99 -6.40
CA SER A 2 -47.56 50.49 -7.38
C SER A 2 -47.89 49.03 -7.74
N ASN A 3 -48.24 48.79 -9.00
CA ASN A 3 -48.43 47.44 -9.54
C ASN A 3 -47.03 46.83 -9.77
N ILE A 4 -46.64 45.87 -8.93
CA ILE A 4 -45.43 45.08 -9.13
C ILE A 4 -45.77 44.00 -10.17
N ASN A 5 -45.10 44.05 -11.33
CA ASN A 5 -45.23 43.05 -12.38
C ASN A 5 -44.55 41.75 -11.95
N SER A 6 -45.23 40.61 -12.12
CA SER A 6 -44.76 39.28 -11.71
C SER A 6 -43.45 38.83 -12.37
N SER A 7 -43.08 39.45 -13.49
CA SER A 7 -41.81 39.25 -14.20
C SER A 7 -40.59 39.82 -13.46
N GLU A 8 -40.77 40.86 -12.65
CA GLU A 8 -39.66 41.44 -11.88
C GLU A 8 -39.33 40.59 -10.64
N LEU A 9 -40.35 40.00 -10.00
CA LEU A 9 -40.19 39.08 -8.87
C LEU A 9 -39.43 37.80 -9.26
N SER A 10 -39.64 37.31 -10.49
CA SER A 10 -38.96 36.11 -11.00
C SER A 10 -37.50 36.37 -11.39
N THR A 11 -37.15 37.63 -11.68
CA THR A 11 -35.77 38.05 -11.96
C THR A 11 -34.96 38.20 -10.66
N GLU A 12 -35.61 38.59 -9.55
CA GLU A 12 -34.94 38.81 -8.26
C GLU A 12 -34.48 37.51 -7.56
N ILE A 13 -35.09 36.35 -7.90
CA ILE A 13 -34.77 35.04 -7.32
C ILE A 13 -34.25 34.06 -8.40
N ALA A 14 -33.45 34.54 -9.35
CA ALA A 14 -32.73 33.65 -10.25
C ALA A 14 -31.54 33.01 -9.50
N SER A 15 -31.80 31.97 -8.70
CA SER A 15 -30.76 31.19 -8.05
C SER A 15 -29.89 30.50 -9.12
N LYS A 16 -28.56 30.56 -8.94
CA LYS A 16 -27.65 29.88 -9.86
C LYS A 16 -27.84 28.37 -9.73
N ALA A 17 -27.63 27.67 -10.84
CA ALA A 17 -27.65 26.22 -10.83
C ALA A 17 -26.63 25.65 -9.82
N TRP A 18 -27.01 24.57 -9.13
CA TRP A 18 -26.30 24.02 -7.97
C TRP A 18 -24.82 23.66 -8.20
N TRP A 19 -24.42 23.32 -9.43
CA TRP A 19 -23.03 23.02 -9.80
C TRP A 19 -22.10 24.25 -9.81
N HIS A 20 -22.65 25.48 -9.76
CA HIS A 20 -21.84 26.70 -9.63
C HIS A 20 -21.26 26.89 -8.22
N TYR A 21 -21.82 26.25 -7.20
CA TYR A 21 -21.37 26.43 -5.82
C TYR A 21 -20.19 25.50 -5.53
N GLY A 22 -19.04 26.07 -5.14
CA GLY A 22 -17.83 25.29 -4.84
C GLY A 22 -18.03 24.19 -3.78
N HIS A 23 -18.89 24.43 -2.79
CA HIS A 23 -19.19 23.47 -1.72
C HIS A 23 -19.82 22.17 -2.23
N MET A 24 -20.58 22.20 -3.34
CA MET A 24 -21.14 21.00 -3.97
C MET A 24 -20.02 20.02 -4.37
N TRP A 25 -18.90 20.54 -4.87
CA TRP A 25 -17.75 19.74 -5.26
C TRP A 25 -17.03 19.10 -4.08
N LEU A 26 -17.14 19.65 -2.87
CA LEU A 26 -16.64 18.97 -1.67
C LEU A 26 -17.47 17.72 -1.34
N VAL A 27 -18.78 17.78 -1.55
CA VAL A 27 -19.70 16.65 -1.33
C VAL A 27 -19.51 15.57 -2.38
N VAL A 28 -19.40 15.96 -3.67
CA VAL A 28 -19.22 15.00 -4.78
C VAL A 28 -17.76 14.53 -4.92
N GLY A 29 -16.80 15.36 -4.53
CA GLY A 29 -15.37 15.08 -4.66
C GLY A 29 -14.92 13.88 -3.85
N GLY A 30 -15.45 13.68 -2.64
CA GLY A 30 -15.15 12.49 -1.83
C GLY A 30 -15.54 11.18 -2.54
N PRO A 31 -16.82 10.99 -2.90
CA PRO A 31 -17.27 9.84 -3.69
C PRO A 31 -16.54 9.69 -5.02
N LEU A 32 -16.26 10.78 -5.74
CA LEU A 32 -15.53 10.71 -7.01
C LEU A 32 -14.10 10.21 -6.80
N THR A 33 -13.42 10.64 -5.72
CA THR A 33 -12.06 10.22 -5.39
C THR A 33 -11.98 8.71 -5.14
N VAL A 34 -12.93 8.14 -4.38
CA VAL A 34 -12.91 6.68 -4.11
C VAL A 34 -13.18 5.86 -5.37
N VAL A 35 -14.02 6.35 -6.28
CA VAL A 35 -14.24 5.70 -7.59
C VAL A 35 -12.95 5.72 -8.41
N VAL A 36 -12.24 6.84 -8.48
CA VAL A 36 -10.95 6.91 -9.18
C VAL A 36 -9.93 5.97 -8.54
N ALA A 37 -9.84 5.95 -7.20
CA ALA A 37 -8.94 5.07 -6.48
C ALA A 37 -9.20 3.58 -6.76
N SER A 38 -10.47 3.16 -6.83
CA SER A 38 -10.81 1.75 -7.12
C SER A 38 -10.36 1.32 -8.51
N PHE A 39 -10.48 2.20 -9.51
CA PHE A 39 -9.95 1.94 -10.85
C PHE A 39 -8.42 1.86 -10.87
N ILE A 40 -7.74 2.71 -10.09
CA ILE A 40 -6.27 2.64 -9.94
C ILE A 40 -5.87 1.29 -9.34
N THR A 41 -6.54 0.84 -8.28
CA THR A 41 -6.30 -0.47 -7.68
C THR A 41 -6.57 -1.60 -8.66
N LEU A 42 -7.68 -1.54 -9.41
CA LEU A 42 -8.00 -2.52 -10.45
C LEU A 42 -6.91 -2.56 -11.53
N TYR A 43 -6.41 -1.40 -11.94
CA TYR A 43 -5.32 -1.31 -12.91
C TYR A 43 -4.07 -2.04 -12.40
N PHE A 44 -3.66 -1.81 -11.15
CA PHE A 44 -2.53 -2.53 -10.54
C PHE A 44 -2.78 -4.04 -10.47
N ALA A 45 -3.98 -4.46 -10.09
CA ALA A 45 -4.33 -5.87 -9.99
C ALA A 45 -4.21 -6.61 -11.34
N ILE A 46 -4.49 -5.95 -12.46
CA ILE A 46 -4.39 -6.54 -13.80
C ILE A 46 -2.96 -6.47 -14.35
N LYS A 47 -2.26 -5.35 -14.12
CA LYS A 47 -0.97 -5.06 -14.76
C LYS A 47 0.25 -5.53 -13.98
N VAL A 48 0.14 -5.60 -12.65
CA VAL A 48 1.24 -5.95 -11.75
C VAL A 48 0.85 -7.23 -11.02
N PRO A 49 0.97 -8.40 -11.68
CA PRO A 49 0.81 -9.66 -10.98
C PRO A 49 1.88 -9.75 -9.91
N ASP A 50 1.46 -10.02 -8.67
CA ASP A 50 2.39 -10.32 -7.58
C ASP A 50 3.17 -11.59 -7.98
N PRO A 51 4.50 -11.52 -8.16
CA PRO A 51 5.27 -12.67 -8.57
C PRO A 51 5.08 -13.80 -7.55
N VAL A 52 4.55 -14.93 -8.03
CA VAL A 52 4.39 -16.12 -7.20
C VAL A 52 5.75 -16.53 -6.66
N VAL A 53 5.82 -16.81 -5.36
CA VAL A 53 7.00 -17.38 -4.73
C VAL A 53 7.34 -18.67 -5.48
N ASP A 54 8.52 -18.73 -6.11
CA ASP A 54 8.96 -19.90 -6.86
C ASP A 54 8.82 -21.17 -6.02
N VAL A 55 8.41 -22.28 -6.65
CA VAL A 55 8.30 -23.60 -5.98
C VAL A 55 9.62 -23.99 -5.30
N ASP A 56 10.73 -23.55 -5.90
CA ASP A 56 12.08 -23.79 -5.38
C ASP A 56 12.48 -22.83 -4.27
N TYR A 57 11.66 -21.84 -3.87
CA TYR A 57 11.94 -20.99 -2.72
C TYR A 57 12.10 -21.81 -1.43
N TYR A 58 11.25 -22.82 -1.26
CA TYR A 58 11.35 -23.74 -0.13
C TYR A 58 12.61 -24.61 -0.23
N ARG A 59 12.94 -25.09 -1.43
CA ARG A 59 14.17 -25.87 -1.68
C ARG A 59 15.41 -25.04 -1.41
N LYS A 60 15.42 -23.79 -1.86
CA LYS A 60 16.50 -22.82 -1.68
C LYS A 60 16.68 -22.46 -0.22
N GLY A 61 15.61 -22.32 0.56
CA GLY A 61 15.69 -22.14 2.02
C GLY A 61 16.35 -23.34 2.73
N ILE A 62 16.02 -24.57 2.31
CA ILE A 62 16.64 -25.79 2.84
C ILE A 62 18.10 -25.95 2.39
N GLU A 63 18.39 -25.62 1.13
CA GLU A 63 19.73 -25.69 0.55
C GLU A 63 20.68 -24.61 1.10
N ILE A 64 20.16 -23.44 1.50
CA ILE A 64 20.93 -22.44 2.25
C ILE A 64 21.44 -23.04 3.56
N ASN A 65 20.62 -23.79 4.31
CA ASN A 65 21.12 -24.48 5.50
C ASN A 65 22.21 -25.50 5.17
N LYS A 66 22.06 -26.26 4.07
CA LYS A 66 23.02 -27.29 3.66
C LYS A 66 24.34 -26.73 3.11
N THR A 67 24.29 -25.58 2.41
CA THR A 67 25.49 -24.88 1.93
C THR A 67 26.18 -24.08 3.02
N LEU A 68 25.44 -23.58 4.02
CA LEU A 68 26.00 -23.05 5.27
C LEU A 68 26.71 -24.15 6.07
N GLU A 69 26.14 -25.35 6.11
CA GLU A 69 26.74 -26.54 6.73
C GLU A 69 28.08 -26.92 6.07
N GLY A 70 28.18 -26.79 4.74
CA GLY A 70 29.44 -26.98 3.99
C GLY A 70 30.45 -25.84 4.11
N ARG A 71 30.05 -24.67 4.63
CA ARG A 71 30.92 -23.52 4.94
C ARG A 71 31.18 -23.35 6.45
N HIS A 72 30.89 -24.38 7.25
CA HIS A 72 31.02 -24.37 8.72
C HIS A 72 32.45 -24.40 9.28
N ASP A 73 33.50 -24.14 8.50
CA ASP A 73 34.84 -23.98 9.09
C ASP A 73 35.01 -22.65 9.86
N GLY A 74 34.00 -21.77 9.89
CA GLY A 74 34.11 -20.49 10.60
C GLY A 74 32.82 -19.75 10.99
N LEU A 75 31.63 -20.30 10.74
CA LEU A 75 30.36 -19.63 11.07
C LEU A 75 29.59 -20.45 12.10
N VAL A 76 29.84 -20.17 13.38
CA VAL A 76 29.04 -20.75 14.48
C VAL A 76 27.58 -20.26 14.36
N PRO A 77 26.58 -21.10 14.68
CA PRO A 77 25.16 -20.70 14.62
C PRO A 77 24.92 -19.38 15.36
N ALA A 78 24.06 -18.50 14.84
CA ALA A 78 23.88 -17.14 15.39
C ALA A 78 23.59 -17.11 16.91
N ILE A 79 22.86 -18.12 17.42
CA ILE A 79 22.59 -18.30 18.85
C ILE A 79 23.86 -18.67 19.63
N GLN A 80 24.71 -19.52 19.06
CA GLN A 80 25.99 -19.93 19.66
C GLN A 80 27.03 -18.80 19.55
N GLY A 81 27.09 -18.09 18.41
CA GLY A 81 28.00 -16.97 18.17
C GLY A 81 27.77 -15.78 19.12
N ARG A 82 26.51 -15.44 19.42
CA ARG A 82 26.20 -14.34 20.35
C ARG A 82 26.80 -14.55 21.74
N ASN A 83 26.80 -15.79 22.23
CA ASN A 83 27.28 -16.11 23.57
C ASN A 83 28.80 -16.38 23.60
N HIS A 84 29.41 -16.80 22.47
CA HIS A 84 30.86 -17.09 22.39
C HIS A 84 31.71 -15.88 21.96
N ALA A 85 31.11 -14.81 21.44
CA ALA A 85 31.82 -13.56 21.08
C ALA A 85 32.51 -12.88 22.27
N ALA A 86 32.01 -13.08 23.49
CA ALA A 86 32.56 -12.49 24.71
C ALA A 86 33.68 -13.32 25.36
N THR A 87 33.81 -14.61 25.02
CA THR A 87 34.70 -15.55 25.72
C THR A 87 35.87 -16.05 24.87
N GLY A 88 35.86 -15.83 23.55
CA GLY A 88 36.98 -16.13 22.65
C GLY A 88 37.29 -17.63 22.44
N ILE A 89 36.58 -18.51 23.13
CA ILE A 89 36.72 -19.96 23.01
C ILE A 89 35.96 -20.46 21.78
N LYS A 90 36.69 -21.14 20.87
CA LYS A 90 36.08 -21.83 19.73
C LYS A 90 35.36 -23.08 20.26
N PRO A 91 34.11 -23.35 19.85
CA PRO A 91 33.43 -24.58 20.23
C PRO A 91 34.16 -25.78 19.62
N ASN A 92 34.45 -26.81 20.43
CA ASN A 92 34.95 -28.09 19.94
C ASN A 92 33.83 -28.80 19.18
N GLN A 93 34.08 -29.10 17.91
CA GLN A 93 33.17 -29.84 17.04
C GLN A 93 33.36 -31.36 17.29
N PRO A 94 32.30 -32.14 17.59
CA PRO A 94 32.36 -33.59 17.53
C PRO A 94 32.42 -34.10 16.08
#